data_AF-A0A852KJ46-F1
#
_entry.id   AF-A0A852KJ46-F1
#
_cell.length_a   1.000
_cell.length_b   1.000
_cell.length_c   1.000
_cell.angle_alpha   90.00
_cell.angle_beta   90.00
_cell.angle_gamma   90.00
#
_symmetry.space_group_name_H-M   'P 1'
#
loop_
_entity.id
_entity.type
_entity.pdbx_description
1 polymer ?
#
loop_
_entity_poly.entity_id
_entity_poly.type
_entity_poly.pdbx_seq_one_letter_code
_entity_poly.pdbx_strand_id
1 'polypeptide(L)'
;AADCATFHCRDCWAVLADSLQLCAQQHRPLGLLACFKVTNDVCCEDSLMFGLEGALLGCAYYSLSCRCCGLTVGFVPYSSSRELASLRGCFCFFKDSIFWQVYCTLKANELMGIPDYVLKTQKIIEASKVNFPAVSLKE
;
A
#
# COMPACT_ATOMS: atom_id res chain seq x y z
N ALA A 1 -9.71 4.73 -18.13
CA ALA A 1 -8.80 3.62 -17.86
C ALA A 1 -8.58 3.57 -16.35
N ALA A 2 -8.53 2.39 -15.75
CA ALA A 2 -8.15 2.27 -14.35
C ALA A 2 -6.62 2.24 -14.29
N ASP A 3 -6.03 3.21 -13.61
CA ASP A 3 -4.60 3.17 -13.28
C ASP A 3 -4.43 2.20 -12.11
N CYS A 4 -3.66 1.13 -12.30
CA CYS A 4 -3.32 0.19 -11.24
C CYS A 4 -1.94 0.52 -10.70
N ALA A 5 -1.69 0.32 -9.42
CA ALA A 5 -0.37 0.49 -8.84
C ALA A 5 0.05 -0.74 -8.03
N THR A 6 1.34 -1.02 -8.02
CA THR A 6 1.98 -1.99 -7.12
C THR A 6 2.81 -1.24 -6.08
N PHE A 7 2.84 -1.77 -4.86
CA PHE A 7 3.61 -1.26 -3.75
C PHE A 7 4.83 -2.16 -3.55
N HIS A 8 6.00 -1.57 -3.56
CA HIS A 8 7.27 -2.28 -3.52
C HIS A 8 8.02 -1.96 -2.24
N CYS A 9 8.76 -2.92 -1.70
CA CYS A 9 9.75 -2.66 -0.65
C CYS A 9 10.78 -1.64 -1.14
N ARG A 10 11.10 -0.64 -0.31
CA ARG A 10 12.09 0.38 -0.65
C ARG A 10 13.49 -0.18 -0.90
N ASP A 11 13.90 -1.22 -0.17
CA ASP A 11 15.29 -1.70 -0.22
C ASP A 11 15.53 -2.72 -1.33
N CYS A 12 14.58 -3.66 -1.54
CA CYS A 12 14.77 -4.80 -2.44
C CYS A 12 13.77 -4.87 -3.59
N TRP A 13 12.84 -3.91 -3.70
CA TRP A 13 11.82 -3.85 -4.75
C TRP A 13 10.83 -5.03 -4.81
N ALA A 14 10.83 -5.92 -3.82
CA ALA A 14 9.83 -6.97 -3.69
C ALA A 14 8.42 -6.38 -3.68
N VAL A 15 7.48 -7.01 -4.41
CA VAL A 15 6.09 -6.53 -4.49
C VAL A 15 5.39 -6.93 -3.19
N LEU A 16 4.93 -5.95 -2.41
CA LEU A 16 4.31 -6.17 -1.11
C LEU A 16 2.78 -6.22 -1.18
N ALA A 17 2.19 -5.43 -2.08
CA ALA A 17 0.75 -5.33 -2.30
C ALA A 17 0.44 -4.56 -3.60
N ASP A 18 -0.84 -4.39 -3.91
CA ASP A 18 -1.33 -3.61 -5.05
C ASP A 18 -2.53 -2.72 -4.69
N SER A 19 -2.86 -1.80 -5.59
CA SER A 19 -3.94 -0.83 -5.42
C SER A 19 -5.35 -1.44 -5.47
N LEU A 20 -5.51 -2.68 -5.95
CA LEU A 20 -6.83 -3.34 -5.99
C LEU A 20 -7.29 -3.76 -4.59
N GLN A 21 -6.34 -3.91 -3.66
CA GLN A 21 -6.60 -4.29 -2.28
C GLN A 21 -6.48 -3.11 -1.31
N LEU A 22 -6.37 -1.88 -1.84
CA LEU A 22 -6.27 -0.65 -1.05
C LEU A 22 -7.61 -0.36 -0.35
N CYS A 23 -7.60 -0.32 0.99
CA CYS A 23 -8.82 -0.12 1.78
C CYS A 23 -8.93 1.29 2.35
N ALA A 24 -7.80 1.92 2.65
CA ALA A 24 -7.76 3.30 3.11
C ALA A 24 -6.44 3.94 2.71
N GLN A 25 -6.54 5.20 2.29
CA GLN A 25 -5.37 6.03 2.04
C GLN A 25 -5.34 7.18 3.04
N GLN A 26 -4.15 7.42 3.58
CA GLN A 26 -3.81 8.66 4.27
C GLN A 26 -4.64 8.93 5.54
N HIS A 27 -4.26 8.26 6.63
CA HIS A 27 -4.39 8.89 7.94
C HIS A 27 -3.34 10.02 7.99
N ARG A 28 -3.74 11.28 7.73
CA ARG A 28 -2.84 12.44 7.57
C ARG A 28 -1.78 12.62 8.68
N PRO A 29 -2.03 12.28 9.96
CA PRO A 29 -1.00 12.34 10.99
C PRO A 29 0.13 11.31 10.83
N LEU A 30 -0.07 10.29 9.99
CA LEU A 30 0.60 8.99 10.13
C LEU A 30 1.37 8.53 8.89
N GLY A 31 1.08 9.10 7.71
CA GLY A 31 1.78 8.72 6.48
C GLY A 31 1.62 7.23 6.13
N LEU A 32 0.43 6.66 6.36
CA LEU A 32 0.15 5.24 6.15
C LEU A 32 -0.66 4.95 4.90
N LEU A 33 -0.46 3.75 4.39
CA LEU A 33 -1.29 3.08 3.38
C LEU A 33 -1.82 1.78 3.96
N ALA A 34 -3.12 1.53 3.84
CA ALA A 34 -3.73 0.31 4.37
C ALA A 34 -4.29 -0.57 3.25
N CYS A 35 -3.97 -1.86 3.29
CA CYS A 35 -4.47 -2.88 2.36
C CYS A 35 -5.21 -4.00 3.10
N PHE A 36 -6.20 -4.61 2.45
CA PHE A 36 -6.87 -5.83 2.95
C PHE A 36 -6.04 -7.10 2.74
N LYS A 37 -5.21 -7.11 1.71
CA LYS A 37 -4.35 -8.25 1.36
C LYS A 37 -2.97 -7.78 0.95
N VAL A 38 -2.01 -8.67 1.16
CA VAL A 38 -0.59 -8.51 0.83
C VAL A 38 -0.09 -9.75 0.11
N THR A 39 1.08 -9.66 -0.51
CA THR A 39 1.74 -10.81 -1.14
C THR A 39 2.43 -11.69 -0.09
N ASN A 40 2.98 -12.83 -0.54
CA ASN A 40 3.78 -13.70 0.32
C ASN A 40 5.14 -13.09 0.71
N ASP A 41 5.54 -11.97 0.10
CA ASP A 41 6.80 -11.26 0.41
C ASP A 41 6.68 -10.35 1.65
N VAL A 42 5.49 -10.30 2.27
CA VAL A 42 5.26 -9.66 3.56
C VAL A 42 5.19 -10.74 4.65
N CYS A 43 6.03 -10.61 5.66
CA CYS A 43 5.98 -11.40 6.88
C CYS A 43 5.29 -10.60 7.99
N CYS A 44 4.35 -11.24 8.68
CA CYS A 44 3.82 -10.74 9.93
C CYS A 44 4.60 -11.40 11.07
N GLU A 45 5.21 -10.59 11.93
CA GLU A 45 5.93 -11.09 13.10
C GLU A 45 4.94 -11.60 14.15
N ASP A 46 5.26 -12.71 14.82
CA ASP A 46 4.38 -13.32 15.84
C ASP A 46 4.40 -12.55 17.18
N SER A 47 5.41 -11.71 17.39
CA SER A 47 5.56 -10.94 18.63
C SER A 47 4.61 -9.74 18.64
N LEU A 48 3.72 -9.71 19.63
CA LEU A 48 2.83 -8.58 19.86
C LEU A 48 3.62 -7.40 20.45
N MET A 49 3.57 -6.27 19.76
CA MET A 49 4.25 -5.02 20.13
C MET A 49 3.24 -4.02 20.69
N PHE A 50 3.73 -3.09 21.52
CA PHE A 50 2.92 -2.00 22.09
C PHE A 50 3.47 -0.66 21.63
N GLY A 51 2.59 0.20 21.12
CA GLY A 51 2.97 1.56 20.76
C GLY A 51 3.11 2.41 22.01
N LEU A 52 4.34 2.84 22.28
CA LEU A 52 4.67 3.67 23.44
C LEU A 52 4.68 5.16 23.13
N GLU A 53 4.70 5.53 21.84
CA GLU A 53 4.78 6.91 21.38
C GLU A 53 4.09 7.08 20.01
N GLY A 54 3.91 8.34 19.62
CA GLY A 54 3.34 8.71 18.33
C GLY A 54 1.90 8.23 18.16
N ALA A 55 1.49 8.00 16.93
CA ALA A 55 0.10 7.67 16.64
C ALA A 55 -0.26 6.19 16.89
N LEU A 56 0.72 5.37 17.31
CA LEU A 56 0.47 4.02 17.83
C LEU A 56 0.36 4.02 19.37
N LEU A 57 0.49 5.17 20.04
CA LEU A 57 0.42 5.25 21.50
C LEU A 57 -0.83 4.54 22.04
N GLY A 58 -0.62 3.56 22.92
CA GLY A 58 -1.68 2.77 23.56
C GLY A 58 -2.32 1.70 22.66
N CYS A 59 -1.79 1.47 21.46
CA CYS A 59 -2.22 0.40 20.55
C CYS A 59 -1.30 -0.81 20.67
N ALA A 60 -1.85 -2.01 20.52
CA ALA A 60 -1.07 -3.22 20.34
C ALA A 60 -1.10 -3.63 18.86
N TYR A 61 0.02 -4.09 18.31
CA TYR A 61 0.15 -4.40 16.89
C TYR A 61 1.19 -5.48 16.63
N TYR A 62 1.09 -6.12 15.47
CA TYR A 62 2.14 -7.00 14.94
C TYR A 62 2.97 -6.23 13.91
N SER A 63 4.29 -6.40 13.95
CA SER A 63 5.19 -5.77 12.97
C SER A 63 5.11 -6.48 11.61
N LEU A 64 5.21 -5.74 10.53
CA LEU A 64 5.34 -6.28 9.17
C LEU A 64 6.76 -6.05 8.65
N SER A 65 7.39 -7.12 8.20
CA SER A 65 8.72 -7.10 7.59
C SER A 65 8.66 -7.61 6.14
N CYS A 66 9.57 -7.13 5.31
CA CYS A 66 9.76 -7.70 3.98
C CYS A 66 10.52 -9.03 4.11
N ARG A 67 9.95 -10.12 3.60
CA ARG A 67 10.58 -11.45 3.63
C ARG A 67 11.95 -11.48 2.94
N CYS A 68 12.12 -10.67 1.88
CA CYS A 68 13.31 -10.71 1.05
C CYS A 68 14.53 -10.02 1.68
N CYS A 69 14.34 -8.92 2.42
CA CYS A 69 15.43 -8.14 2.99
C CYS A 69 15.34 -7.87 4.49
N GLY A 70 14.23 -8.25 5.14
CA GLY A 70 14.00 -8.03 6.57
C GLY A 70 13.59 -6.60 6.96
N LEU A 71 13.51 -5.66 6.00
CA LEU A 71 13.11 -4.29 6.31
C LEU A 71 11.71 -4.24 6.95
N THR A 72 11.56 -3.52 8.05
CA THR A 72 10.25 -3.20 8.61
C THR A 72 9.48 -2.27 7.68
N VAL A 73 8.39 -2.77 7.12
CA VAL A 73 7.57 -2.06 6.12
C VAL A 73 6.26 -1.54 6.68
N GLY A 74 5.82 -2.01 7.85
CA GLY A 74 4.52 -1.65 8.39
C GLY A 74 4.11 -2.39 9.66
N PHE A 75 2.81 -2.47 9.89
CA PHE A 75 2.20 -3.17 11.03
C PHE A 75 0.75 -3.60 10.75
N VAL A 76 0.23 -4.52 11.57
CA VAL A 76 -1.20 -4.88 11.63
C VAL A 76 -1.73 -4.51 13.01
N PRO A 77 -2.73 -3.61 13.12
CA PRO A 77 -3.32 -3.28 14.42
C PRO A 77 -4.04 -4.48 15.02
N TYR A 78 -3.69 -4.84 16.25
CA TYR A 78 -4.39 -5.84 17.06
C TYR A 78 -5.41 -5.17 17.99
N SER A 79 -4.97 -4.17 18.76
CA SER A 79 -5.85 -3.27 19.50
C SER A 79 -5.62 -1.84 18.99
N SER A 80 -6.71 -1.14 18.70
CA SER A 80 -6.64 0.21 18.12
C SER A 80 -7.27 1.24 19.03
N SER A 81 -6.62 2.39 19.15
CA SER A 81 -7.24 3.65 19.57
C SER A 81 -8.39 4.03 18.63
N ARG A 82 -9.19 5.04 19.01
CA ARG A 82 -10.32 5.51 18.19
C ARG A 82 -9.89 5.94 16.79
N GLU A 83 -8.67 6.44 16.65
CA GLU A 83 -8.08 6.92 15.40
C GLU A 83 -7.70 5.77 14.44
N LEU A 84 -7.34 4.61 14.97
CA LEU A 84 -6.93 3.43 14.19
C LEU A 84 -8.01 2.34 14.14
N ALA A 85 -9.21 2.61 14.67
CA ALA A 85 -10.29 1.64 14.76
C ALA A 85 -10.72 1.13 13.38
N SER A 86 -10.72 2.01 12.36
CA SER A 86 -11.04 1.65 10.97
C SER A 86 -9.97 0.82 10.27
N LEU A 87 -8.75 0.75 10.83
CA LEU A 87 -7.62 0.01 10.25
C LEU A 87 -7.44 -1.38 10.87
N ARG A 88 -8.31 -1.78 11.81
CA ARG A 88 -8.26 -3.13 12.40
C ARG A 88 -8.35 -4.20 11.31
N GLY A 89 -7.49 -5.21 11.40
CA GLY A 89 -7.42 -6.28 10.40
C GLY A 89 -6.87 -5.87 9.04
N CYS A 90 -6.38 -4.64 8.88
CA CYS A 90 -5.72 -4.17 7.66
C CYS A 90 -4.19 -4.19 7.82
N PHE A 91 -3.50 -4.44 6.71
CA PHE A 91 -2.04 -4.34 6.62
C PHE A 91 -1.66 -2.89 6.37
N CYS A 92 -1.05 -2.24 7.35
CA CYS A 92 -0.70 -0.82 7.31
C CYS A 92 0.79 -0.65 6.99
N PHE A 93 1.10 -0.11 5.81
CA PHE A 93 2.47 0.19 5.39
C PHE A 93 2.87 1.63 5.70
N PHE A 94 4.11 1.82 6.16
CA PHE A 94 4.74 3.13 6.23
C PHE A 94 5.05 3.60 4.81
N LYS A 95 4.57 4.79 4.43
CA LYS A 95 4.90 5.37 3.11
C LYS A 95 6.41 5.48 2.91
N ASP A 96 7.17 5.76 3.96
CA ASP A 96 8.63 5.86 3.89
C ASP A 96 9.34 4.52 3.74
N SER A 97 8.65 3.38 3.85
CA SER A 97 9.25 2.07 3.65
C SER A 97 8.91 1.45 2.28
N ILE A 98 8.14 2.15 1.43
CA ILE A 98 7.66 1.61 0.16
C ILE A 98 7.86 2.55 -1.04
N PHE A 99 8.06 1.96 -2.22
CA PHE A 99 7.95 2.63 -3.52
C PHE A 99 6.65 2.26 -4.22
N TRP A 100 6.14 3.16 -5.06
CA TRP A 100 4.88 2.97 -5.76
C TRP A 100 5.18 2.92 -7.24
N GLN A 101 4.67 1.91 -7.91
CA GLN A 101 4.81 1.78 -9.35
C GLN A 101 3.42 1.81 -9.97
N VAL A 102 3.16 2.84 -10.76
CA VAL A 102 1.86 3.04 -11.42
C VAL A 102 1.95 2.50 -12.84
N TYR A 103 0.96 1.70 -13.19
CA TYR A 103 0.70 1.18 -14.53
C TYR A 103 -0.47 1.96 -15.13
N CYS A 104 -0.16 2.86 -16.06
CA CYS A 104 -1.17 3.58 -16.83
C CYS A 104 -1.50 2.77 -18.09
N THR A 105 -2.78 2.47 -18.25
CA THR A 105 -3.31 1.90 -19.50
C THR A 105 -3.86 3.03 -20.35
N LEU A 106 -3.12 3.46 -21.37
CA LEU A 106 -3.63 4.43 -22.34
C LEU A 106 -4.31 3.65 -23.48
N LYS A 107 -5.58 3.96 -23.73
CA LYS A 107 -6.25 3.53 -24.98
C LYS A 107 -5.83 4.49 -26.09
N ALA A 108 -5.24 3.98 -27.16
CA ALA A 108 -5.10 4.75 -28.39
C ALA A 108 -6.51 4.99 -28.97
N ASN A 109 -6.81 6.24 -29.32
CA ASN A 109 -8.12 6.65 -29.84
C ASN A 109 -8.42 5.97 -31.19
N GLU A 110 -9.70 5.71 -31.51
CA GLU A 110 -10.22 5.04 -32.73
C GLU A 110 -9.99 5.80 -34.06
N LEU A 111 -8.85 6.45 -34.25
CA LEU A 111 -8.66 7.36 -35.40
C LEU A 111 -8.16 6.70 -36.69
N MET A 112 -7.88 5.40 -36.74
CA MET A 112 -7.28 4.78 -37.94
C MET A 112 -7.68 3.31 -38.24
N GLY A 113 -8.74 2.74 -37.66
CA GLY A 113 -9.20 1.38 -38.03
C GLY A 113 -8.18 0.25 -37.73
N ILE A 114 -7.27 0.49 -36.79
CA ILE A 114 -6.22 -0.43 -36.33
C ILE A 114 -6.67 -1.03 -34.99
N PRO A 115 -6.50 -2.35 -34.73
CA PRO A 115 -6.95 -2.99 -33.48
C PRO A 115 -6.37 -2.32 -32.23
N ASP A 116 -7.18 -2.29 -31.16
CA ASP A 116 -6.90 -1.69 -29.84
C ASP A 116 -5.44 -1.89 -29.37
N TYR A 117 -4.57 -0.93 -29.66
CA TYR A 117 -3.23 -0.90 -29.09
C TYR A 117 -3.32 -0.31 -27.68
N VAL A 118 -3.12 -1.18 -26.67
CA VAL A 118 -2.96 -0.80 -25.28
C VAL A 118 -1.51 -0.40 -25.05
N LEU A 119 -1.26 0.90 -24.90
CA LEU A 119 0.05 1.40 -24.47
C LEU A 119 0.11 1.32 -22.94
N LYS A 120 0.99 0.46 -22.42
CA LYS A 120 1.31 0.38 -20.99
C LYS A 120 2.55 1.23 -20.72
N THR A 121 2.37 2.31 -19.96
CA THR A 121 3.49 3.11 -19.45
C THR A 121 3.67 2.83 -17.97
N GLN A 122 4.93 2.57 -17.57
CA GLN A 122 5.32 2.27 -16.20
C GLN A 122 6.05 3.48 -15.63
N LYS A 123 5.56 4.03 -14.51
CA LYS A 123 6.21 5.14 -13.81
C LYS A 123 6.45 4.76 -12.36
N ILE A 124 7.69 4.87 -11.92
CA ILE A 124 8.06 4.71 -10.51
C ILE A 124 7.87 6.07 -9.84
N ILE A 125 7.15 6.08 -8.73
CA ILE A 125 6.86 7.27 -7.93
C ILE A 125 7.11 6.93 -6.46
N GLU A 126 7.74 7.83 -5.71
CA GLU A 126 7.86 7.66 -4.27
C GLU A 126 6.51 7.85 -3.58
N ALA A 127 6.16 6.94 -2.67
CA ALA A 127 4.95 6.98 -1.84
C ALA A 127 4.66 8.32 -1.15
N SER A 128 5.75 8.95 -0.67
CA SER A 128 5.76 10.18 0.08
C SER A 128 5.39 11.40 -0.78
N LYS A 129 5.51 11.28 -2.11
CA LYS A 129 5.32 12.39 -3.06
C LYS A 129 3.95 12.41 -3.75
N VAL A 130 3.03 11.51 -3.40
CA VAL A 130 1.74 11.35 -4.10
C VAL A 130 0.55 11.10 -3.17
N ASN A 131 -0.58 11.72 -3.55
CA ASN A 131 -1.91 11.40 -3.06
C ASN A 131 -2.65 10.71 -4.21
N PHE A 132 -2.92 9.42 -4.08
CA PHE A 132 -3.74 8.68 -5.04
C PHE A 132 -5.25 8.87 -4.77
N PRO A 133 -6.09 8.76 -5.80
CA PRO A 133 -7.52 8.59 -5.60
C PRO A 133 -7.78 7.19 -5.02
N ALA A 134 -8.62 7.11 -4.00
CA ALA A 134 -9.17 5.82 -3.58
C ALA A 134 -9.90 5.23 -4.80
N VAL A 135 -9.52 4.02 -5.22
CA VAL A 135 -10.29 3.31 -6.24
C VAL A 135 -11.61 2.95 -5.59
N SER A 136 -12.65 3.71 -5.91
CA SER A 136 -14.01 3.30 -5.58
C SER A 136 -14.25 1.99 -6.32
N LEU A 137 -14.29 0.88 -5.58
CA LEU A 137 -15.01 -0.30 -6.00
C LEU A 137 -16.43 0.18 -6.27
N LYS A 138 -16.76 0.39 -7.54
CA LYS A 138 -18.17 0.46 -7.94
C LYS A 138 -18.73 -0.92 -7.65
N GLU A 139 -19.73 -0.95 -6.77
CA GLU A 139 -20.62 -2.10 -6.53
C GLU A 139 -21.16 -2.68 -7.84
#